data_AF-A0A3M6U1R1-F1
#
_entry.id   AF-A0A3M6U1R1-F1
#
_cell.length_a   1.000
_cell.length_b   1.000
_cell.length_c   1.000
_cell.angle_alpha   90.00
_cell.angle_beta   90.00
_cell.angle_gamma   90.00
#
_symmetry.space_group_name_H-M   'P 1'
#
loop_
_entity.id
_entity.type
_entity.pdbx_description
1 polymer ?
#
loop_
_entity_poly.entity_id
_entity_poly.type
_entity_poly.pdbx_seq_one_letter_code
_entity_poly.pdbx_strand_id
1 'polypeptide(L)'
;MEDYEGDRRFAKYTTFAVAGESDNYRVTIDGYRGTGGDALLSLNKPIRNMRFTTKDKDNDVKSSGNCALNNKGGWWYNSCHNANPNGLYKGGGNAQDETFLDIDDELSFN
;
A
#
# COMPACT_ATOMS: atom_id res chain seq x y z
N MET A 1 -5.40 5.34 11.84
CA MET A 1 -4.32 6.20 11.34
C MET A 1 -4.25 7.39 12.27
N GLU A 2 -3.03 7.83 12.57
CA GLU A 2 -2.73 8.92 13.47
C GLU A 2 -1.65 9.75 12.77
N ASP A 3 -1.80 11.07 12.76
CA ASP A 3 -0.74 11.97 12.29
C ASP A 3 0.24 12.30 13.42
N TYR A 4 1.22 13.17 13.14
CA TYR A 4 2.29 13.47 14.09
C TYR A 4 1.84 14.44 15.18
N GLU A 5 0.73 15.12 14.97
CA GLU A 5 0.03 15.98 15.92
C GLU A 5 -0.90 15.17 16.85
N GLY A 6 -1.06 13.86 16.60
CA GLY A 6 -1.85 12.93 17.41
C GLY A 6 -3.33 12.85 17.01
N ASP A 7 -3.73 13.45 15.89
CA ASP A 7 -5.10 13.39 15.40
C ASP A 7 -5.38 12.00 14.80
N ARG A 8 -6.42 11.35 15.33
CA ARG A 8 -6.75 9.95 14.99
C ARG A 8 -7.96 9.86 14.08
N ARG A 9 -7.83 9.08 13.01
CA ARG A 9 -8.89 8.72 12.07
C ARG A 9 -8.95 7.21 11.86
N PHE A 10 -10.13 6.69 11.50
CA PHE A 10 -10.30 5.27 11.22
C PHE A 10 -11.12 5.01 9.95
N ALA A 11 -10.88 3.85 9.35
CA ALA A 11 -11.64 3.29 8.24
C ALA A 11 -11.95 1.83 8.59
N LYS A 12 -13.22 1.45 8.55
CA LYS A 12 -13.69 0.08 8.74
C LYS A 12 -14.45 -0.35 7.49
N TYR A 13 -14.34 -1.61 7.12
CA TYR A 13 -15.05 -2.20 6.00
C TYR A 13 -15.80 -3.42 6.52
N THR A 14 -17.11 -3.49 6.29
CA THR A 14 -17.92 -4.63 6.78
C THR A 14 -17.66 -5.91 5.99
N THR A 15 -17.17 -5.76 4.76
CA THR A 15 -16.74 -6.87 3.92
C THR A 15 -15.24 -6.73 3.67
N PHE A 16 -14.49 -7.75 4.05
CA PHE A 16 -13.08 -7.87 3.73
C PHE A 16 -12.71 -9.35 3.61
N ALA A 17 -12.23 -9.75 2.44
CA ALA A 17 -11.74 -11.09 2.18
C ALA A 17 -10.55 -11.03 1.22
N VAL A 18 -9.62 -11.96 1.39
CA VAL A 18 -8.42 -12.09 0.57
C VAL A 18 -8.42 -13.50 -0.01
N ALA A 19 -8.31 -13.61 -1.33
CA ALA A 19 -8.22 -14.89 -2.02
C ALA A 19 -6.89 -15.59 -1.75
N GLY A 20 -6.79 -16.87 -2.12
CA GLY A 20 -5.53 -17.60 -2.05
C GLY A 20 -4.47 -17.10 -3.05
N GLU A 21 -3.26 -17.63 -2.91
CA GLU A 21 -2.14 -17.30 -3.81
C GLU A 21 -2.43 -17.60 -5.28
N SER A 22 -3.22 -18.64 -5.56
CA SER A 22 -3.63 -19.01 -6.93
C SER A 22 -4.41 -17.91 -7.66
N ASP A 23 -4.98 -16.95 -6.93
CA ASP A 23 -5.60 -15.73 -7.47
C ASP A 23 -4.87 -14.47 -6.98
N ASN A 24 -3.57 -14.60 -6.74
CA ASN A 24 -2.65 -13.52 -6.38
C ASN A 24 -3.20 -12.64 -5.24
N TYR A 25 -3.78 -13.28 -4.22
CA TYR A 25 -4.32 -12.61 -3.04
C TYR A 25 -5.33 -11.51 -3.37
N ARG A 26 -6.17 -11.69 -4.41
CA ARG A 26 -7.19 -10.71 -4.79
C ARG A 26 -8.07 -10.30 -3.61
N VAL A 27 -8.30 -9.00 -3.44
CA VAL A 27 -9.13 -8.46 -2.35
C VAL A 27 -10.59 -8.28 -2.76
N THR A 28 -11.49 -8.72 -1.89
CA THR A 28 -12.90 -8.32 -1.88
C THR A 28 -13.13 -7.40 -0.69
N ILE A 29 -13.59 -6.18 -0.94
CA ILE A 29 -13.76 -5.15 0.09
C ILE A 29 -15.00 -4.32 -0.19
N ASP A 30 -15.80 -4.07 0.85
CA ASP A 30 -17.02 -3.26 0.75
C ASP A 30 -17.50 -2.74 2.13
N GLY A 31 -18.50 -1.86 2.10
CA GLY A 31 -19.23 -1.41 3.28
C GLY A 31 -18.38 -0.53 4.19
N TYR A 32 -17.71 0.47 3.58
CA TYR A 32 -16.93 1.46 4.30
C TYR A 32 -17.75 2.18 5.38
N ARG A 33 -17.13 2.37 6.54
CA ARG A 33 -17.58 3.25 7.63
C ARG A 33 -16.38 3.84 8.35
N GLY A 34 -16.40 5.14 8.62
CA GLY A 34 -15.39 5.75 9.48
C GLY A 34 -15.21 7.24 9.27
N THR A 35 -14.13 7.76 9.85
CA THR A 35 -13.80 9.19 9.86
C THR A 35 -12.59 9.53 8.99
N GLY A 36 -11.90 8.53 8.43
CA GLY A 36 -10.65 8.70 7.66
C GLY A 36 -10.82 8.83 6.15
N GLY A 37 -12.04 8.93 5.63
CA GLY A 37 -12.34 8.86 4.20
C GLY A 37 -12.22 7.45 3.62
N ASP A 38 -12.87 7.22 2.48
CA ASP A 38 -12.87 5.92 1.77
C ASP A 38 -11.88 5.93 0.60
N ALA A 39 -10.58 5.85 0.93
CA ALA A 39 -9.53 5.82 -0.08
C ALA A 39 -9.46 4.47 -0.83
N LEU A 40 -9.90 3.37 -0.20
CA LEU A 40 -9.78 2.02 -0.76
C LEU A 40 -10.88 1.71 -1.79
N LEU A 41 -12.06 2.33 -1.67
CA LEU A 41 -13.16 2.21 -2.64
C LEU A 41 -13.44 3.53 -3.38
N SER A 42 -12.41 4.38 -3.55
CA SER A 42 -12.52 5.61 -4.34
C SER A 42 -13.10 5.38 -5.74
N LEU A 43 -13.69 6.40 -6.35
CA LEU A 43 -14.22 6.32 -7.72
C LEU A 43 -13.17 6.10 -8.81
N ASN A 44 -11.91 6.53 -8.60
CA ASN A 44 -10.90 6.53 -9.67
C ASN A 44 -10.04 5.25 -9.67
N LYS A 45 -9.55 4.84 -8.50
CA LYS A 45 -8.58 3.74 -8.36
C LYS A 45 -8.93 2.85 -7.17
N PRO A 46 -10.13 2.25 -7.15
CA PRO A 46 -10.52 1.36 -6.06
C PRO A 46 -9.63 0.13 -6.04
N ILE A 47 -9.35 -0.38 -4.84
CA ILE A 47 -8.62 -1.65 -4.67
C ILE A 47 -9.53 -2.86 -4.86
N ARG A 48 -10.86 -2.67 -4.93
CA ARG A 48 -11.82 -3.77 -5.09
C ARG A 48 -11.45 -4.63 -6.29
N ASN A 49 -11.33 -5.94 -6.07
CA ASN A 49 -10.92 -6.94 -7.07
C ASN A 49 -9.48 -6.79 -7.59
N MET A 50 -8.65 -5.92 -6.99
CA MET A 50 -7.24 -5.84 -7.35
C MET A 50 -6.47 -7.01 -6.74
N ARG A 51 -5.41 -7.41 -7.44
CA ARG A 51 -4.45 -8.43 -7.00
C ARG A 51 -3.30 -7.78 -6.29
N PHE A 52 -2.62 -8.56 -5.45
CA PHE A 52 -1.50 -8.04 -4.69
C PHE A 52 -0.24 -7.97 -5.57
N THR A 53 0.39 -6.81 -5.60
CA THR A 53 1.58 -6.53 -6.40
C THR A 53 2.76 -6.27 -5.48
N THR A 54 3.90 -6.88 -5.79
CA THR A 54 5.18 -6.71 -5.08
C THR A 54 6.27 -6.27 -6.05
N LYS A 55 7.48 -5.96 -5.54
CA LYS A 55 8.62 -5.54 -6.36
C LYS A 55 9.00 -6.58 -7.43
N ASP A 56 8.76 -7.84 -7.14
CA ASP A 56 9.11 -9.03 -7.90
C ASP A 56 7.92 -9.67 -8.63
N LYS A 57 6.67 -9.24 -8.35
CA LYS A 57 5.46 -9.77 -8.99
C LYS A 57 4.47 -8.65 -9.32
N ASP A 58 4.43 -8.27 -10.60
CA ASP A 58 3.56 -7.21 -11.11
C ASP A 58 2.16 -7.75 -11.46
N ASN A 59 1.18 -7.43 -10.63
CA ASN A 59 -0.24 -7.75 -10.86
C ASN A 59 -1.12 -6.49 -10.89
N ASP A 60 -0.52 -5.30 -11.01
CA ASP A 60 -1.26 -4.05 -11.02
C ASP A 60 -1.85 -3.78 -12.42
N VAL A 61 -2.78 -2.81 -12.53
CA VAL A 61 -3.48 -2.59 -13.82
C VAL A 61 -2.82 -1.52 -14.68
N LYS A 62 -1.67 -0.98 -14.25
CA LYS A 62 -0.97 0.05 -15.01
C LYS A 62 -0.40 -0.57 -16.29
N SER A 63 -0.53 0.13 -17.41
CA SER A 63 -0.05 -0.36 -18.70
C SER A 63 1.48 -0.41 -18.82
N SER A 64 2.21 0.27 -17.94
CA SER A 64 3.67 0.28 -17.94
C SER A 64 4.29 0.56 -16.57
N GLY A 65 5.33 -0.22 -16.25
CA GLY A 65 6.06 -0.17 -14.99
C GLY A 65 5.27 -0.76 -13.82
N ASN A 66 5.95 -1.00 -12.71
CA ASN A 66 5.40 -1.67 -11.53
C ASN A 66 5.19 -0.64 -10.39
N CYS A 67 3.99 -0.56 -9.84
CA CYS A 67 3.65 0.38 -8.77
C CYS A 67 4.39 0.07 -7.46
N ALA A 68 4.68 -1.20 -7.14
CA ALA A 68 5.44 -1.55 -5.94
C ALA A 68 6.89 -1.05 -5.97
N LEU A 69 7.52 -0.99 -7.15
CA LEU A 69 8.88 -0.44 -7.29
C LEU A 69 8.94 1.06 -6.96
N ASN A 70 7.90 1.80 -7.37
CA ASN A 70 7.84 3.25 -7.20
C ASN A 70 7.33 3.66 -5.81
N ASN A 71 6.41 2.88 -5.25
CA ASN A 71 5.75 3.18 -3.98
C ASN A 71 6.34 2.42 -2.78
N LYS A 72 7.39 1.62 -3.04
CA LYS A 72 8.26 1.00 -2.02
C LYS A 72 7.48 0.14 -1.02
N GLY A 73 6.59 -0.72 -1.53
CA GLY A 73 5.74 -1.55 -0.70
C GLY A 73 4.85 -2.46 -1.53
N GLY A 74 4.51 -3.64 -1.00
CA GLY A 74 3.53 -4.54 -1.61
C GLY A 74 2.11 -4.09 -1.29
N TRP A 75 1.22 -4.04 -2.28
CA TRP A 75 -0.16 -3.59 -2.08
C TRP A 75 -1.11 -4.10 -3.16
N TRP A 76 -2.42 -3.97 -2.90
CA TRP A 76 -3.48 -4.12 -3.91
C TRP A 76 -3.51 -2.89 -4.83
N TYR A 77 -2.47 -2.70 -5.62
CA TYR A 77 -2.37 -1.59 -6.56
C TYR A 77 -3.36 -1.76 -7.72
N ASN A 78 -4.04 -0.66 -8.03
CA ASN A 78 -4.77 -0.46 -9.28
C ASN A 78 -3.80 0.24 -10.26
N SER A 79 -4.14 1.39 -10.82
CA SER A 79 -3.17 2.32 -11.43
C SER A 79 -2.39 3.03 -10.30
N CYS A 80 -1.65 2.23 -9.54
CA CYS A 80 -1.06 2.49 -8.22
C CYS A 80 -2.12 2.63 -7.11
N HIS A 81 -2.11 3.69 -6.30
CA HIS A 81 -2.93 3.74 -5.08
C HIS A 81 -3.52 5.13 -4.81
N ASN A 82 -4.53 5.18 -3.95
CA ASN A 82 -4.92 6.38 -3.20
C ASN A 82 -4.55 6.30 -1.71
N ALA A 83 -4.11 5.12 -1.25
CA ALA A 83 -3.61 4.87 0.09
C ALA A 83 -2.54 3.79 0.01
N ASN A 84 -1.41 4.02 0.66
CA ASN A 84 -0.28 3.08 0.69
C ASN A 84 0.22 2.89 2.13
N PRO A 85 -0.50 2.10 2.94
CA PRO A 85 -0.09 1.84 4.32
C PRO A 85 1.20 1.01 4.42
N ASN A 86 1.61 0.37 3.33
CA ASN A 86 2.82 -0.44 3.24
C ASN A 86 4.00 0.30 2.58
N GLY A 87 3.86 1.61 2.35
CA GLY A 87 4.93 2.44 1.80
C GLY A 87 5.99 2.80 2.84
N LEU A 88 6.99 3.57 2.41
CA LEU A 88 8.02 4.10 3.31
C LEU A 88 7.37 4.92 4.43
N TYR A 89 7.77 4.62 5.66
CA TYR A 89 7.52 5.48 6.80
C TYR A 89 8.44 6.70 6.71
N LYS A 90 7.86 7.91 6.72
CA LYS A 90 8.61 9.16 6.48
C LYS A 90 8.88 10.00 7.73
N GLY A 91 8.46 9.57 8.92
CA GLY A 91 8.58 10.39 10.14
C GLY A 91 7.82 11.73 10.07
N GLY A 92 7.72 12.41 11.21
CA GLY A 92 6.96 13.65 11.37
C GLY A 92 7.83 14.88 11.41
N GLY A 93 7.56 15.84 10.52
CA GLY A 93 8.21 17.16 10.47
C GLY A 93 9.72 17.12 10.19
N ASN A 94 10.12 17.38 8.93
CA ASN A 94 11.51 17.52 8.46
C ASN A 94 12.32 16.21 8.21
N ALA A 95 11.72 15.19 7.59
CA ALA A 95 12.53 14.18 6.90
C ALA A 95 13.08 14.73 5.58
N GLN A 96 14.03 15.66 5.69
CA GLN A 96 14.97 16.05 4.63
C GLN A 96 16.36 15.47 4.87
N ASP A 97 16.47 14.46 5.74
CA ASP A 97 17.71 13.70 5.89
C ASP A 97 17.41 12.35 6.54
N GLU A 98 17.20 11.31 5.74
CA GLU A 98 17.65 9.96 6.11
C GLU A 98 18.13 9.27 4.82
N THR A 99 19.45 9.27 4.66
CA THR A 99 20.17 8.26 3.88
C THR A 99 19.68 6.87 4.26
N PHE A 100 19.35 6.08 3.23
CA PHE A 100 18.99 4.69 3.33
C PHE A 100 19.93 3.92 4.25
N LEU A 101 19.39 3.26 5.28
CA LEU A 101 19.98 2.00 5.73
C LEU A 101 19.61 0.97 4.67
N ASP A 102 20.47 0.85 3.66
CA ASP A 102 20.51 -0.34 2.81
C ASP A 102 20.87 -1.52 3.73
N ILE A 103 19.85 -2.29 4.14
CA ILE A 103 20.02 -3.54 4.90
C ILE A 103 20.75 -4.61 4.06
N ASP A 104 21.02 -4.34 2.78
CA ASP A 104 21.71 -5.25 1.87
C ASP A 104 23.25 -5.12 1.89
N ASP A 105 23.87 -4.23 2.69
CA ASP A 105 25.34 -4.07 2.73
C ASP A 105 26.08 -4.85 3.86
N GLU A 106 25.38 -5.66 4.67
CA GLU A 106 26.02 -6.51 5.70
C GLU A 106 26.13 -8.01 5.34
N LEU A 107 26.09 -8.37 4.05
CA LEU A 107 26.42 -9.74 3.61
C LEU A 107 27.60 -9.80 2.63
N SER A 108 28.65 -9.00 2.90
CA SER A 108 29.96 -9.24 2.30
C SER A 108 31.11 -9.05 3.29
N PHE A 109 31.13 -9.88 4.33
CA PHE A 109 32.40 -10.23 4.99
C PHE A 109 32.88 -11.57 4.43
N ASN A 110 33.83 -11.48 3.50
CA ASN A 110 34.84 -12.51 3.27
C ASN A 110 36.07 -12.14 4.11
#